data_AF-A0A8H4F319-F1
#
_entry.id   AF-A0A8H4F319-F1
#
_cell.length_a   1.000
_cell.length_b   1.000
_cell.length_c   1.000
_cell.angle_alpha   90.00
_cell.angle_beta   90.00
_cell.angle_gamma   90.00
#
_symmetry.space_group_name_H-M   'P 1'
#
loop_
_entity.id
_entity.type
_entity.pdbx_description
1 polymer ?
#
loop_
_entity_poly.entity_id
_entity_poly.type
_entity_poly.pdbx_seq_one_letter_code
_entity_poly.pdbx_strand_id
1 'polypeptide(L)'
;MGVTCLVRWKNATGMRDFTFIAEHVTKTLHGKNTGPWSLSFKVFRDNNQNNRQIALKDSKLLYQVSLAQQPGHVYCMVDGSVVVEAEKEMEIILSRLKNLWQLRQSVTIEGTSYEIGDFTLRVANILLGSTYKGLLLEIDYHPCTTPNNASKLFQEFVESIVPPTAQLSCEYEYNYEQVGLSNNEFTTAHTSYQYMQLFRNDGLF
;
A
#
# COMPACT_ATOMS: atom_id res chain seq x y z
N MET A 1 -3.87 8.83 -14.11
CA MET A 1 -2.94 8.47 -13.03
C MET A 1 -1.91 7.53 -13.62
N GLY A 2 -0.64 7.61 -13.20
CA GLY A 2 0.37 6.64 -13.61
C GLY A 2 0.12 5.25 -12.99
N VAL A 3 0.85 4.25 -13.47
CA VAL A 3 0.94 2.95 -12.79
C VAL A 3 1.81 3.06 -11.54
N THR A 4 1.51 2.25 -10.53
CA THR A 4 2.24 2.24 -9.24
C THR A 4 2.96 0.90 -9.04
N CYS A 5 4.09 0.93 -8.32
CA CYS A 5 4.76 -0.21 -7.72
C CYS A 5 4.98 0.04 -6.23
N LEU A 6 4.74 -0.99 -5.40
CA LEU A 6 5.00 -0.95 -3.97
C LEU A 6 6.16 -1.88 -3.60
N VAL A 7 7.08 -1.35 -2.80
CA VAL A 7 8.22 -2.10 -2.28
C VAL A 7 8.33 -1.86 -0.79
N ARG A 8 8.45 -2.95 -0.02
CA ARG A 8 8.87 -2.90 1.38
C ARG A 8 10.32 -3.34 1.50
N TRP A 9 11.16 -2.48 2.04
CA TRP A 9 12.50 -2.84 2.50
C TRP A 9 12.42 -3.33 3.95
N LYS A 10 12.45 -4.67 4.12
CA LYS A 10 12.18 -5.38 5.38
C LYS A 10 13.23 -5.14 6.46
N ASN A 11 14.51 -5.21 6.10
CA ASN A 11 15.65 -5.04 7.02
C ASN A 11 16.19 -3.60 7.09
N ALA A 12 15.41 -2.60 6.64
CA ALA A 12 15.78 -1.20 6.81
C ALA A 12 15.95 -0.85 8.30
N THR A 13 16.72 0.18 8.63
CA THR A 13 17.02 0.61 10.00
C THR A 13 16.45 2.01 10.28
N GLY A 14 15.14 2.17 10.06
CA GLY A 14 14.39 3.39 10.35
C GLY A 14 14.98 4.64 9.70
N MET A 15 15.21 5.67 10.51
CA MET A 15 15.62 6.99 10.02
C MET A 15 16.92 6.98 9.22
N ARG A 16 17.87 6.08 9.52
CA ARG A 16 19.13 6.01 8.78
C ARG A 16 18.89 5.70 7.31
N ASP A 17 18.11 4.65 7.04
CA ASP A 17 17.88 4.19 5.67
C ASP A 17 16.83 5.07 4.95
N PHE A 18 15.90 5.67 5.70
CA PHE A 18 15.05 6.75 5.18
C PHE A 18 15.90 7.93 4.67
N THR A 19 16.85 8.39 5.48
CA THR A 19 17.75 9.51 5.13
C THR A 19 18.65 9.13 3.97
N PHE A 20 19.15 7.89 3.92
CA PHE A 20 19.91 7.38 2.78
C PHE A 20 19.12 7.53 1.47
N ILE A 21 17.86 7.09 1.42
CA ILE A 21 17.02 7.24 0.22
C ILE A 21 16.79 8.72 -0.09
N ALA A 22 16.44 9.53 0.91
CA ALA A 22 16.19 10.95 0.71
C ALA A 22 17.41 11.68 0.12
N GLU A 23 18.61 11.39 0.63
CA GLU A 23 19.85 11.97 0.11
C GLU A 23 20.19 11.46 -1.28
N HIS A 24 20.07 10.16 -1.54
CA HIS A 24 20.36 9.60 -2.86
C HIS A 24 19.42 10.15 -3.93
N VAL A 25 18.12 10.25 -3.62
CA VAL A 25 17.10 10.81 -4.50
C VAL A 25 17.38 12.28 -4.81
N THR A 26 17.67 13.09 -3.79
CA THR A 26 17.86 14.54 -3.97
C THR A 26 19.20 14.89 -4.60
N LYS A 27 20.29 14.20 -4.23
CA LYS A 27 21.64 14.51 -4.70
C LYS A 27 21.99 13.82 -6.00
N THR A 28 21.65 12.54 -6.16
CA THR A 28 22.06 11.72 -7.31
C THR A 28 21.01 11.77 -8.42
N LEU A 29 19.73 11.67 -8.08
CA LEU A 29 18.64 11.64 -9.05
C LEU A 29 18.00 13.01 -9.31
N HIS A 30 18.50 14.05 -8.64
CA HIS A 30 17.97 15.41 -8.73
C HIS A 30 16.47 15.50 -8.41
N GLY A 31 15.99 14.62 -7.54
CA GLY A 31 14.60 14.56 -7.12
C GLY A 31 14.21 15.78 -6.27
N LYS A 32 13.02 16.33 -6.52
CA LYS A 32 12.46 17.45 -5.79
C LYS A 32 11.52 16.94 -4.69
N ASN A 33 11.78 17.31 -3.44
CA ASN A 33 10.86 17.03 -2.34
C ASN A 33 9.55 17.82 -2.52
N THR A 34 8.42 17.11 -2.57
CA THR A 34 7.08 17.68 -2.76
C THR A 34 6.26 17.78 -1.48
N GLY A 35 6.80 17.32 -0.35
CA GLY A 35 6.24 17.50 0.98
C GLY A 35 5.73 16.22 1.65
N PRO A 36 4.92 16.37 2.72
CA PRO A 36 4.44 15.24 3.49
C PRO A 36 3.46 14.39 2.69
N TRP A 37 3.49 13.09 2.94
CA TRP A 37 2.58 12.11 2.37
C TRP A 37 2.07 11.17 3.44
N SER A 38 0.84 10.68 3.31
CA SER A 38 0.28 9.70 4.25
C SER A 38 -0.72 8.73 3.64
N LEU A 39 -0.90 7.62 4.35
CA LEU A 39 -1.78 6.50 4.02
C LEU A 39 -2.37 5.95 5.33
N SER A 40 -3.64 5.55 5.30
CA SER A 40 -4.28 4.79 6.37
C SER A 40 -4.68 3.41 5.88
N PHE A 41 -4.29 2.38 6.64
CA PHE A 41 -4.66 0.99 6.43
C PHE A 41 -5.43 0.47 7.64
N LYS A 42 -6.62 -0.09 7.43
CA LYS A 42 -7.45 -0.67 8.50
C LYS A 42 -7.80 -2.11 8.15
N VAL A 43 -7.80 -2.98 9.16
CA VAL A 43 -8.22 -4.37 9.04
C VAL A 43 -9.37 -4.63 10.00
N PHE A 44 -10.45 -5.17 9.47
CA PHE A 44 -11.61 -5.59 10.22
C PHE A 44 -11.74 -7.11 10.13
N ARG A 45 -12.16 -7.71 11.24
CA ARG A 45 -12.43 -9.14 11.36
C ARG A 45 -13.93 -9.38 11.35
N ASP A 46 -14.36 -10.39 10.61
CA ASP A 46 -15.75 -10.86 10.63
C ASP A 46 -16.10 -11.45 12.01
N ASN A 47 -17.15 -10.92 12.62
CA ASN A 47 -17.65 -11.27 13.95
C ASN A 47 -18.94 -12.12 13.89
N ASN A 48 -19.32 -12.65 12.72
CA ASN A 48 -20.52 -13.46 12.58
C ASN A 48 -20.52 -14.67 13.53
N GLN A 49 -21.31 -14.57 14.61
CA GLN A 49 -21.37 -15.57 15.68
C GLN A 49 -22.19 -16.82 15.31
N ASN A 50 -22.87 -16.82 14.17
CA ASN A 50 -23.70 -17.95 13.74
C ASN A 50 -22.89 -19.18 13.29
N ASN A 51 -21.58 -19.03 13.06
CA ASN A 51 -20.69 -20.10 12.59
C ASN A 51 -19.75 -20.67 13.69
N ARG A 52 -20.19 -20.68 14.96
CA ARG A 52 -19.38 -21.14 16.13
C ARG A 52 -18.84 -22.58 16.05
N GLN A 53 -19.25 -23.39 15.07
CA GLN A 53 -18.73 -24.76 14.87
C GLN A 53 -17.59 -24.87 13.84
N ILE A 54 -17.33 -23.82 13.04
CA ILE A 54 -16.18 -23.80 12.12
C ILE A 54 -15.14 -22.83 12.69
N ALA A 55 -13.94 -23.35 12.89
CA ALA A 55 -12.93 -22.84 13.81
C ALA A 55 -12.54 -21.36 13.61
N LEU A 56 -12.03 -20.76 14.70
CA LEU A 56 -11.35 -19.45 14.81
C LEU A 56 -10.26 -19.16 13.75
N LYS A 57 -9.93 -20.11 12.87
CA LYS A 57 -8.91 -20.05 11.81
C LYS A 57 -9.40 -19.47 10.47
N ASP A 58 -10.71 -19.46 10.19
CA ASP A 58 -11.26 -19.05 8.87
C ASP A 58 -12.15 -17.78 8.92
N SER A 59 -11.93 -16.92 9.92
CA SER A 59 -12.67 -15.66 10.04
C SER A 59 -12.20 -14.67 8.99
N LYS A 60 -13.13 -14.22 8.14
CA LYS A 60 -12.81 -13.36 7.00
C LYS A 60 -12.23 -12.02 7.43
N LEU A 61 -11.30 -11.50 6.65
CA LEU A 61 -10.71 -10.17 6.87
C LEU A 61 -11.17 -9.19 5.80
N LEU A 62 -11.65 -8.04 6.25
CA LEU A 62 -11.91 -6.88 5.41
C LEU A 62 -10.74 -5.91 5.55
N TYR A 63 -10.10 -5.61 4.43
CA TYR A 63 -9.02 -4.63 4.31
C TYR A 63 -9.61 -3.32 3.80
N GLN A 64 -9.21 -2.22 4.41
CA GLN A 64 -9.60 -0.88 3.98
C GLN A 64 -8.35 0.00 3.84
N VAL A 65 -8.24 0.68 2.69
CA VAL A 65 -7.15 1.60 2.37
C VAL A 65 -7.72 2.99 2.12
N SER A 66 -7.09 4.01 2.70
CA SER A 66 -7.37 5.42 2.44
C SER A 66 -6.06 6.13 2.11
N LEU A 67 -6.02 6.81 0.96
CA LEU A 67 -4.83 7.44 0.43
C LEU A 67 -4.97 8.96 0.51
N ALA A 68 -3.93 9.68 0.98
CA ALA A 68 -3.98 11.13 1.07
C ALA A 68 -4.18 11.82 -0.30
N GLN A 69 -3.80 11.14 -1.38
CA GLN A 69 -4.02 11.57 -2.76
C GLN A 69 -5.51 11.61 -3.16
N GLN A 70 -6.37 10.86 -2.46
CA GLN A 70 -7.81 10.76 -2.72
C GLN A 70 -8.61 10.89 -1.41
N PRO A 71 -8.64 12.09 -0.78
CA PRO A 71 -9.12 12.27 0.60
C PRO A 71 -10.61 12.00 0.83
N GLY A 72 -11.40 11.89 -0.25
CA GLY A 72 -12.83 11.54 -0.20
C GLY A 72 -13.14 10.05 -0.42
N HIS A 73 -12.15 9.26 -0.82
CA HIS A 73 -12.34 7.86 -1.22
C HIS A 73 -11.68 6.89 -0.24
N VAL A 74 -12.29 5.74 -0.10
CA VAL A 74 -11.74 4.57 0.58
C VAL A 74 -11.92 3.35 -0.28
N TYR A 75 -10.99 2.41 -0.17
CA TYR A 75 -10.99 1.20 -0.98
C TYR A 75 -11.07 0.00 -0.04
N CYS A 76 -12.00 -0.91 -0.32
CA CYS A 76 -12.31 -2.04 0.54
C CYS A 76 -12.17 -3.36 -0.22
N MET A 77 -11.73 -4.42 0.44
CA MET A 77 -11.69 -5.77 -0.11
C MET A 77 -11.84 -6.81 1.00
N VAL A 78 -12.58 -7.89 0.75
CA VAL A 78 -12.73 -9.01 1.69
C VAL A 78 -11.95 -10.23 1.17
N ASP A 79 -10.86 -10.59 1.83
CA ASP A 79 -10.04 -11.80 1.53
C ASP A 79 -9.59 -12.03 0.08
N GLY A 80 -9.41 -10.99 -0.73
CA GLY A 80 -9.07 -11.15 -2.15
C GLY A 80 -10.29 -11.28 -3.06
N SER A 81 -11.46 -10.87 -2.58
CA SER A 81 -12.64 -10.62 -3.40
C SER A 81 -12.44 -9.39 -4.30
N VAL A 82 -13.53 -8.98 -4.95
CA VAL A 82 -13.59 -7.71 -5.67
C VAL A 82 -13.18 -6.54 -4.79
N VAL A 83 -12.36 -5.65 -5.34
CA VAL A 83 -11.99 -4.37 -4.74
C VAL A 83 -13.11 -3.37 -5.01
N VAL A 84 -13.60 -2.73 -3.94
CA VAL A 84 -14.68 -1.76 -4.01
C VAL A 84 -14.14 -0.40 -3.63
N GLU A 85 -14.31 0.57 -4.52
CA GLU A 85 -14.15 1.98 -4.22
C GLU A 85 -15.44 2.53 -3.61
N ALA A 86 -15.32 3.25 -2.50
CA ALA A 86 -16.43 3.86 -1.79
C ALA A 86 -16.05 5.25 -1.28
N GLU A 87 -17.05 6.04 -0.91
CA GLU A 87 -16.83 7.32 -0.23
C GLU A 87 -16.44 7.12 1.24
N LYS A 88 -15.86 8.16 1.85
CA LYS A 88 -15.37 8.16 3.24
C LYS A 88 -16.44 7.78 4.27
N GLU A 89 -17.71 8.00 3.96
CA GLU A 89 -18.88 7.60 4.75
C GLU A 89 -18.91 6.10 5.03
N MET A 90 -18.27 5.28 4.19
CA MET A 90 -18.12 3.85 4.42
C MET A 90 -17.41 3.54 5.74
N GLU A 91 -16.47 4.38 6.19
CA GLU A 91 -15.84 4.24 7.51
C GLU A 91 -16.86 4.39 8.64
N ILE A 92 -17.81 5.33 8.48
CA ILE A 92 -18.89 5.56 9.44
C ILE A 92 -19.80 4.34 9.46
N ILE A 93 -20.16 3.81 8.30
CA ILE A 93 -20.97 2.59 8.18
C ILE A 93 -20.29 1.42 8.92
N LEU A 94 -19.02 1.14 8.64
CA LEU A 94 -18.26 0.08 9.31
C LEU A 94 -18.18 0.30 10.83
N SER A 95 -18.04 1.55 11.28
CA SER A 95 -18.03 1.88 12.72
C SER A 95 -19.36 1.60 13.42
N ARG A 96 -20.49 1.56 12.69
CA ARG A 96 -21.82 1.20 13.21
C ARG A 96 -22.11 -0.29 13.11
N LEU A 97 -21.46 -1.00 12.19
CA LEU A 97 -21.61 -2.44 11.96
C LEU A 97 -20.66 -3.31 12.81
N LYS A 98 -20.32 -2.90 14.05
CA LYS A 98 -19.37 -3.62 14.92
C LYS A 98 -19.76 -5.08 15.25
N ASN A 99 -21.05 -5.40 15.13
CA ASN A 99 -21.56 -6.76 15.31
C ASN A 99 -21.22 -7.68 14.12
N LEU A 100 -20.93 -7.11 12.95
CA LEU A 100 -20.52 -7.83 11.74
C LEU A 100 -19.01 -7.71 11.52
N TRP A 101 -18.47 -6.50 11.60
CA TRP A 101 -17.07 -6.20 11.33
C TRP A 101 -16.43 -5.51 12.52
N GLN A 102 -15.54 -6.22 13.21
CA GLN A 102 -14.78 -5.67 14.33
C GLN A 102 -13.43 -5.13 13.85
N LEU A 103 -13.14 -3.86 14.11
CA LEU A 103 -11.82 -3.29 13.84
C LEU A 103 -10.76 -4.06 14.64
N ARG A 104 -9.84 -4.72 13.94
CA ARG A 104 -8.75 -5.51 14.52
C ARG A 104 -7.49 -4.68 14.61
N GLN A 105 -7.17 -3.93 13.56
CA GLN A 105 -5.97 -3.10 13.51
C GLN A 105 -6.16 -1.88 12.62
N SER A 106 -5.45 -0.81 12.96
CA SER A 106 -5.40 0.44 12.19
C SER A 106 -3.97 0.94 12.19
N VAL A 107 -3.44 1.24 11.01
CA VAL A 107 -2.07 1.69 10.77
C VAL A 107 -2.15 2.98 9.98
N THR A 108 -1.44 4.00 10.44
CA THR A 108 -1.24 5.23 9.69
C THR A 108 0.24 5.33 9.36
N ILE A 109 0.53 5.49 8.08
CA ILE A 109 1.89 5.64 7.58
C ILE A 109 2.05 7.09 7.15
N GLU A 110 3.12 7.71 7.62
CA GLU A 110 3.51 9.06 7.26
C GLU A 110 4.91 9.03 6.66
N GLY A 111 5.11 9.84 5.62
CA GLY A 111 6.33 9.86 4.84
C GLY A 111 6.52 11.14 4.07
N THR A 112 7.40 11.07 3.09
CA THR A 112 7.75 12.21 2.23
C THR A 112 7.67 11.79 0.77
N SER A 113 7.15 12.68 -0.06
CA SER A 113 7.05 12.48 -1.51
C SER A 113 8.15 13.27 -2.22
N TYR A 114 8.65 12.68 -3.30
CA TYR A 114 9.69 13.23 -4.17
C TYR A 114 9.27 13.06 -5.63
N GLU A 115 9.44 14.11 -6.44
CA GLU A 115 9.31 14.05 -7.90
C GLU A 115 10.68 13.87 -8.54
N ILE A 116 10.80 12.86 -9.41
CA ILE A 116 12.06 12.46 -10.06
C ILE A 116 11.75 12.27 -11.56
N GLY A 117 11.78 13.36 -12.33
CA GLY A 117 11.38 13.33 -13.74
C GLY A 117 9.95 12.80 -13.91
N ASP A 118 9.82 11.68 -14.62
CA ASP A 118 8.55 11.00 -14.89
C ASP A 118 8.04 10.14 -13.72
N PHE A 119 8.75 10.10 -12.60
CA PHE A 119 8.41 9.30 -11.42
C PHE A 119 7.99 10.16 -10.23
N THR A 120 7.09 9.64 -9.41
CA THR A 120 6.93 10.08 -8.02
C THR A 120 7.33 8.95 -7.10
N LEU A 121 8.28 9.20 -6.21
CA LEU A 121 8.68 8.29 -5.15
C LEU A 121 8.13 8.79 -3.81
N ARG A 122 7.44 7.93 -3.08
CA ARG A 122 6.99 8.22 -1.71
C ARG A 122 7.66 7.23 -0.77
N VAL A 123 8.29 7.77 0.27
CA VAL A 123 9.11 7.01 1.21
C VAL A 123 8.54 7.19 2.59
N ALA A 124 8.31 6.10 3.32
CA ALA A 124 7.71 6.15 4.65
C ALA A 124 8.17 5.02 5.56
N ASN A 125 8.29 5.28 6.85
CA ASN A 125 8.57 4.24 7.85
C ASN A 125 7.28 3.51 8.22
N ILE A 126 7.30 2.17 8.18
CA ILE A 126 6.17 1.35 8.63
C ILE A 126 6.31 1.13 10.14
N LEU A 127 5.38 1.69 10.92
CA LEU A 127 5.29 1.52 12.37
C LEU A 127 3.98 0.82 12.73
N LEU A 128 4.06 -0.31 13.42
CA LEU A 128 2.89 -0.96 14.04
C LEU A 128 2.94 -0.70 15.54
N GLY A 129 2.17 0.29 16.00
CA GLY A 129 2.35 0.87 17.34
C GLY A 129 3.76 1.45 17.48
N SER A 130 4.54 0.98 18.44
CA SER A 130 5.95 1.36 18.61
C SER A 130 6.94 0.48 17.84
N THR A 131 6.47 -0.57 17.15
CA THR A 131 7.34 -1.55 16.49
C THR A 131 7.62 -1.14 15.05
N TYR A 132 8.89 -0.91 14.74
CA TYR A 132 9.33 -0.67 13.38
C TYR A 132 9.29 -1.95 12.54
N LYS A 133 8.72 -1.86 11.33
CA LYS A 133 8.52 -2.99 10.41
C LYS A 133 9.20 -2.80 9.06
N GLY A 134 10.03 -1.78 8.87
CA GLY A 134 10.73 -1.56 7.61
C GLY A 134 10.30 -0.26 6.92
N LEU A 135 10.89 -0.03 5.75
CA LEU A 135 10.66 1.16 4.95
C LEU A 135 9.74 0.81 3.77
N LEU A 136 8.72 1.62 3.55
CA LEU A 136 7.82 1.56 2.41
C LEU A 136 8.32 2.52 1.32
N LEU A 137 8.33 2.04 0.08
CA LEU A 137 8.54 2.81 -1.13
C LEU A 137 7.31 2.61 -2.02
N GLU A 138 6.60 3.70 -2.33
CA GLU A 138 5.56 3.76 -3.36
C GLU A 138 6.13 4.52 -4.55
N ILE A 139 6.12 3.90 -5.73
CA ILE A 139 6.73 4.47 -6.94
C ILE A 139 5.64 4.57 -8.00
N ASP A 140 5.30 5.78 -8.40
CA ASP A 140 4.39 6.05 -9.52
C ASP A 140 5.20 6.37 -10.77
N TYR A 141 4.82 5.78 -11.91
CA TYR A 141 5.33 6.13 -13.22
C TYR A 141 4.21 6.73 -14.08
N HIS A 142 4.28 8.04 -14.32
CA HIS A 142 3.19 8.82 -14.93
C HIS A 142 2.90 8.52 -16.41
N PRO A 143 3.90 8.24 -17.27
CA PRO A 143 3.68 8.02 -18.71
C PRO A 143 2.93 6.74 -19.06
N CYS A 144 2.81 5.77 -18.14
CA CYS A 144 2.09 4.52 -18.38
C CYS A 144 0.80 4.46 -17.57
N THR A 145 -0.30 4.09 -18.23
CA THR A 145 -1.61 3.89 -17.60
C THR A 145 -2.10 2.45 -17.72
N THR A 146 -1.36 1.56 -18.40
CA THR A 146 -1.74 0.16 -18.56
C THR A 146 -1.08 -0.67 -17.45
N PRO A 147 -1.87 -1.36 -16.61
CA PRO A 147 -1.33 -2.21 -15.55
C PRO A 147 -0.29 -3.23 -16.05
N ASN A 148 0.70 -3.55 -15.21
CA ASN A 148 1.80 -4.50 -15.48
C ASN A 148 2.74 -4.17 -16.66
N ASN A 149 2.49 -3.11 -17.44
CA ASN A 149 3.36 -2.76 -18.58
C ASN A 149 4.71 -2.13 -18.18
N ALA A 150 4.83 -1.62 -16.95
CA ALA A 150 6.04 -0.95 -16.46
C ALA A 150 6.86 -1.79 -15.45
N SER A 151 6.56 -3.09 -15.30
CA SER A 151 7.15 -3.94 -14.25
C SER A 151 8.67 -4.01 -14.30
N LYS A 152 9.27 -4.15 -15.48
CA LYS A 152 10.74 -4.13 -15.66
C LYS A 152 11.36 -2.77 -15.31
N LEU A 153 10.70 -1.68 -15.72
CA LEU A 153 11.14 -0.33 -15.42
C LEU A 153 11.14 -0.07 -13.91
N PHE A 154 10.11 -0.55 -13.20
CA PHE A 154 10.08 -0.48 -11.74
C PHE A 154 11.21 -1.27 -11.10
N GLN A 155 11.49 -2.49 -11.58
CA GLN A 155 12.59 -3.29 -11.07
C GLN A 155 13.93 -2.55 -11.21
N GLU A 156 14.25 -2.02 -12.39
CA GLU A 156 15.48 -1.25 -12.63
C GLU A 156 15.54 0.00 -11.73
N PHE A 157 14.42 0.72 -11.59
CA PHE A 157 14.36 1.91 -10.75
C PHE A 157 14.60 1.57 -9.27
N VAL A 158 13.99 0.50 -8.76
CA VAL A 158 14.18 0.03 -7.38
C VAL A 158 15.64 -0.38 -7.13
N GLU A 159 16.25 -1.14 -8.05
CA GLU A 159 17.65 -1.53 -7.99
C GLU A 159 18.59 -0.31 -8.01
N SER A 160 18.18 0.80 -8.65
CA SER A 160 18.97 2.04 -8.69
C SER A 160 18.94 2.87 -7.40
N ILE A 161 17.90 2.72 -6.57
CA ILE A 161 17.72 3.53 -5.35
C ILE A 161 17.96 2.77 -4.04
N VAL A 162 17.81 1.45 -4.06
CA VAL A 162 17.98 0.60 -2.88
C VAL A 162 19.37 -0.05 -2.90
N PRO A 163 20.08 -0.15 -1.77
CA PRO A 163 21.37 -0.85 -1.75
C PRO A 163 21.22 -2.36 -1.97
N PRO A 164 22.25 -3.05 -2.51
CA PRO A 164 22.20 -4.50 -2.77
C PRO A 164 21.99 -5.39 -1.54
N THR A 165 22.20 -4.86 -0.34
CA THR A 165 22.01 -5.56 0.94
C THR A 165 20.56 -5.53 1.45
N ALA A 166 19.67 -4.84 0.74
CA ALA A 166 18.28 -4.72 1.12
C ALA A 166 17.50 -6.02 0.89
N GLN A 167 16.70 -6.40 1.88
CA GLN A 167 15.73 -7.47 1.77
C GLN A 167 14.39 -6.86 1.37
N LEU A 168 14.01 -7.07 0.12
CA LEU A 168 12.80 -6.49 -0.45
C LEU A 168 11.62 -7.46 -0.40
N SER A 169 10.44 -6.91 -0.12
CA SER A 169 9.14 -7.53 -0.39
C SER A 169 8.44 -6.66 -1.43
N CYS A 170 8.30 -7.17 -2.64
CA CYS A 170 7.67 -6.48 -3.74
C CYS A 170 7.05 -7.50 -4.70
N GLU A 171 5.95 -7.11 -5.30
CA GLU A 171 5.32 -7.81 -6.40
C GLU A 171 5.22 -6.80 -7.55
N TYR A 172 5.75 -7.15 -8.72
CA TYR A 172 5.80 -6.25 -9.87
C TYR A 172 4.63 -6.50 -10.83
N GLU A 173 3.95 -7.64 -10.72
CA GLU A 173 2.82 -8.00 -11.57
C GLU A 173 1.68 -8.53 -10.72
N TYR A 174 0.47 -8.04 -10.99
CA TYR A 174 -0.72 -8.45 -10.26
C TYR A 174 -1.80 -8.96 -11.22
N ASN A 175 -2.56 -9.95 -10.77
CA ASN A 175 -3.79 -10.37 -11.43
C ASN A 175 -4.95 -9.47 -10.98
N TYR A 176 -5.13 -8.32 -11.63
CA TYR A 176 -6.17 -7.34 -11.29
C TYR A 176 -7.57 -7.83 -11.64
N GLU A 177 -7.73 -8.60 -12.72
CA GLU A 177 -9.02 -9.14 -13.15
C GLU A 177 -9.63 -10.07 -12.09
N GLN A 178 -8.80 -10.83 -11.36
CA GLN A 178 -9.24 -11.68 -10.24
C GLN A 178 -10.01 -10.91 -9.16
N VAL A 179 -9.73 -9.62 -9.00
CA VAL A 179 -10.37 -8.74 -8.01
C VAL A 179 -11.26 -7.68 -8.66
N GLY A 180 -11.71 -7.93 -9.90
CA GLY A 180 -12.64 -7.06 -10.61
C GLY A 180 -12.05 -5.73 -11.07
N LEU A 181 -10.73 -5.62 -11.13
CA LEU A 181 -10.02 -4.43 -11.64
C LEU A 181 -9.62 -4.62 -13.11
N SER A 182 -9.54 -3.51 -13.86
CA SER A 182 -9.26 -3.50 -15.29
C SER A 182 -7.79 -3.82 -15.59
N ASN A 183 -7.51 -4.63 -16.61
CA ASN A 183 -6.14 -4.80 -17.12
C ASN A 183 -5.75 -3.75 -18.18
N ASN A 184 -6.65 -2.83 -18.54
CA ASN A 184 -6.42 -1.85 -19.61
C ASN A 184 -6.14 -0.44 -19.08
N GLU A 185 -6.73 -0.09 -17.93
CA GLU A 185 -6.64 1.24 -17.34
C GLU A 185 -6.37 1.14 -15.84
N PHE A 186 -5.23 1.69 -15.43
CA PHE A 186 -4.80 1.74 -14.04
C PHE A 186 -5.45 2.92 -13.33
N THR A 187 -6.00 2.64 -12.15
CA THR A 187 -6.71 3.59 -11.30
C THR A 187 -6.19 3.49 -9.88
N THR A 188 -6.57 4.43 -9.01
CA THR A 188 -6.18 4.40 -7.60
C THR A 188 -6.66 3.13 -6.87
N ALA A 189 -7.72 2.48 -7.34
CA ALA A 189 -8.16 1.19 -6.80
C ALA A 189 -7.08 0.10 -6.95
N HIS A 190 -6.26 0.17 -8.00
CA HIS A 190 -5.13 -0.74 -8.21
C HIS A 190 -4.04 -0.50 -7.18
N THR A 191 -3.63 0.75 -6.96
CA THR A 191 -2.66 1.10 -5.90
C THR A 191 -3.15 0.62 -4.53
N SER A 192 -4.44 0.83 -4.22
CA SER A 192 -5.04 0.33 -2.98
C SER A 192 -5.02 -1.18 -2.87
N TYR A 193 -5.30 -1.90 -3.97
CA TYR A 193 -5.18 -3.36 -4.01
C TYR A 193 -3.75 -3.83 -3.75
N GLN A 194 -2.74 -3.17 -4.35
CA GLN A 194 -1.33 -3.47 -4.10
C GLN A 194 -1.00 -3.30 -2.61
N TYR A 195 -1.51 -2.26 -1.94
CA TYR A 195 -1.34 -2.07 -0.50
C TYR A 195 -1.95 -3.20 0.31
N MET A 196 -3.19 -3.61 -0.02
CA MET A 196 -3.87 -4.73 0.63
C MET A 196 -3.06 -6.02 0.50
N GLN A 197 -2.52 -6.31 -0.68
CA GLN A 197 -1.68 -7.48 -0.92
C GLN A 197 -0.35 -7.41 -0.17
N LEU A 198 0.34 -6.26 -0.21
CA LEU A 198 1.59 -6.08 0.51
C LEU A 198 1.37 -6.32 2.01
N PHE A 199 0.38 -5.66 2.62
CA PHE A 199 0.11 -5.80 4.04
C PHE A 199 -0.32 -7.23 4.42
N ARG A 200 -1.12 -7.89 3.57
CA ARG A 200 -1.54 -9.29 3.74
C ARG A 200 -0.36 -10.24 3.72
N ASN A 201 0.46 -10.18 2.66
CA ASN A 201 1.55 -11.13 2.44
C ASN A 201 2.65 -10.97 3.50
N ASP A 202 2.84 -9.75 3.99
CA ASP A 202 3.89 -9.43 4.95
C ASP A 202 3.43 -9.42 6.41
N GLY A 203 2.17 -9.74 6.68
CA GLY A 203 1.62 -9.81 8.03
C GLY A 203 1.70 -8.48 8.78
N LEU A 204 1.41 -7.38 8.09
CA LEU A 204 1.47 -6.03 8.65
C LEU A 204 0.18 -5.65 9.41
N PHE A 205 -0.46 -6.62 10.10
CA PHE A 205 -1.64 -6.40 10.95
C PHE A 205 -1.96 -7.47 12.02
#